data_AF-A0AAW7KKU3-F1
#
_entry.id   AF-A0AAW7KKU3-F1
#
_cell.length_a   1.000
_cell.length_b   1.000
_cell.length_c   1.000
_cell.angle_alpha   90.00
_cell.angle_beta   90.00
_cell.angle_gamma   90.00
#
_symmetry.space_group_name_H-M   'P 1'
#
loop_
_entity.id
_entity.type
_entity.pdbx_description
1 polymer ?
#
loop_
_entity_poly.entity_id
_entity_poly.type
_entity_poly.pdbx_seq_one_letter_code
_entity_poly.pdbx_strand_id
1 'polypeptide(L)'
;LFRSIAYMVLHFANSLERSPKIMEVDIAGFSPSGLASTSMLEMRLRRYFPFINQIHFFRIADLGKVNVEENYDLVISTSLLPGYNGKYKLISPLLLDDEIRQLKEEFKRISHEKRSLRKAPVKKTGGEESYETVVAFMEEISKLLET
;
A
#
# COMPACT_ATOMS: atom_id res chain seq x y z
N LEU A 1 -34.55 -18.16 11.15
CA LEU A 1 -33.41 -18.81 10.47
C LEU A 1 -32.76 -17.92 9.40
N PHE A 2 -33.54 -17.31 8.50
CA PHE A 2 -33.01 -16.39 7.47
C PHE A 2 -32.33 -15.11 7.99
N ARG A 3 -32.87 -14.49 9.05
CA ARG A 3 -32.29 -13.27 9.66
C ARG A 3 -30.85 -13.47 10.14
N SER A 4 -30.54 -14.64 10.69
CA SER A 4 -29.21 -14.99 11.18
C SER A 4 -28.20 -15.09 10.04
N ILE A 5 -28.61 -15.68 8.91
CA ILE A 5 -27.78 -15.85 7.72
C ILE A 5 -27.49 -14.49 7.07
N ALA A 6 -28.50 -13.64 6.93
CA ALA A 6 -28.34 -12.29 6.38
C ALA A 6 -27.37 -11.43 7.22
N TYR A 7 -27.48 -11.48 8.55
CA TYR A 7 -26.56 -10.77 9.44
C TYR A 7 -25.12 -11.29 9.33
N MET A 8 -24.96 -12.62 9.23
CA MET A 8 -23.64 -13.25 9.10
C MET A 8 -22.98 -12.89 7.77
N VAL A 9 -23.74 -12.93 6.66
CA VAL A 9 -23.26 -12.53 5.33
C VAL A 9 -22.88 -11.05 5.31
N LEU A 10 -23.70 -10.17 5.89
CA LEU A 10 -23.39 -8.74 5.98
C LEU A 10 -22.15 -8.47 6.85
N HIS A 11 -21.99 -9.20 7.96
CA HIS A 11 -20.79 -9.11 8.80
C HIS A 11 -19.54 -9.55 8.05
N PHE A 12 -19.63 -10.64 7.27
CA PHE A 12 -18.54 -11.09 6.40
C PHE A 12 -18.24 -10.09 5.28
N ALA A 13 -19.25 -9.56 4.59
CA ALA A 13 -19.09 -8.56 3.55
C ALA A 13 -18.38 -7.31 4.10
N ASN A 14 -18.84 -6.79 5.24
CA ASN A 14 -18.21 -5.67 5.94
C ASN A 14 -16.77 -5.98 6.41
N SER A 15 -16.49 -7.23 6.81
CA SER A 15 -15.14 -7.66 7.19
C SER A 15 -14.22 -7.83 5.98
N LEU A 16 -14.75 -8.24 4.83
CA LEU A 16 -14.01 -8.39 3.57
C LEU A 16 -13.67 -7.03 2.95
N GLU A 17 -14.61 -6.08 3.02
CA GLU A 17 -14.43 -4.70 2.59
C GLU A 17 -13.40 -3.95 3.48
N ARG A 18 -13.28 -4.37 4.74
CA ARG A 18 -12.21 -3.96 5.66
C ARG A 18 -10.87 -4.66 5.40
N SER A 19 -10.79 -5.62 4.47
CA SER A 19 -9.48 -6.17 4.11
C SER A 19 -8.59 -5.03 3.64
N PRO A 20 -7.36 -4.93 4.17
CA PRO A 20 -6.48 -3.85 3.75
C PRO A 20 -6.25 -4.02 2.25
N LYS A 21 -6.72 -3.04 1.45
CA LYS A 21 -6.22 -2.84 0.08
C LYS A 21 -4.71 -3.04 0.16
N ILE A 22 -4.21 -4.08 -0.52
CA ILE A 22 -2.77 -4.37 -0.57
C ILE A 22 -2.14 -3.08 -1.04
N MET A 23 -1.42 -2.43 -0.13
CA MET A 23 -0.90 -1.11 -0.40
C MET A 23 0.35 -1.32 -1.21
N GLU A 24 0.22 -1.07 -2.50
CA GLU A 24 1.32 -1.11 -3.44
C GLU A 24 2.31 0.01 -3.12
N VAL A 25 3.58 -0.37 -3.13
CA VAL A 25 4.71 0.53 -2.84
C VAL A 25 5.62 0.56 -4.06
N ASP A 26 5.91 1.77 -4.54
CA ASP A 26 6.81 2.01 -5.67
C ASP A 26 8.17 2.49 -5.15
N ILE A 27 9.25 1.86 -5.61
CA ILE A 27 10.61 2.09 -5.12
C ILE A 27 11.52 2.63 -6.21
N ALA A 28 12.26 3.70 -5.90
CA ALA A 28 13.42 4.12 -6.68
C ALA A 28 14.70 3.58 -6.03
N GLY A 29 15.45 2.75 -6.75
CA GLY A 29 16.73 2.20 -6.30
C GLY A 29 17.91 2.87 -7.01
N PHE A 30 18.97 3.18 -6.27
CA PHE A 30 20.21 3.72 -6.85
C PHE A 30 21.42 2.83 -6.55
N SER A 31 22.24 2.59 -7.56
CA SER A 31 23.55 1.95 -7.39
C SER A 31 24.60 2.61 -8.30
N PRO A 32 25.91 2.40 -8.05
CA PRO A 32 26.95 2.94 -8.93
C PRO A 32 26.80 2.50 -10.39
N SER A 33 26.34 1.27 -10.61
CA SER A 33 26.26 0.66 -11.94
C SER A 33 24.84 0.62 -12.53
N GLY A 34 23.80 0.94 -11.74
CA GLY A 34 22.39 0.82 -12.12
C GLY A 34 21.89 -0.64 -12.15
N LEU A 35 20.84 -0.88 -12.94
CA LEU A 35 20.08 -2.14 -13.01
C LEU A 35 20.95 -3.40 -13.20
N ALA A 36 22.02 -3.31 -13.98
CA ALA A 36 22.88 -4.46 -14.30
C ALA A 36 23.49 -5.17 -13.07
N SER A 37 23.57 -4.47 -11.94
CA SER A 37 24.17 -4.98 -10.70
C SER A 37 23.16 -5.29 -9.59
N THR A 38 21.86 -5.08 -9.83
CA THR A 38 20.85 -5.06 -8.76
C THR A 38 19.82 -6.17 -8.83
N SER A 39 19.91 -7.11 -9.79
CA SER A 39 18.93 -8.21 -9.93
C SER A 39 18.81 -9.07 -8.68
N MET A 40 19.91 -9.32 -7.97
CA MET A 40 19.88 -10.08 -6.70
C MET A 40 19.16 -9.32 -5.60
N LEU A 41 19.42 -8.01 -5.48
CA LEU A 41 18.73 -7.14 -4.54
C LEU A 41 17.23 -7.08 -4.87
N GLU A 42 16.87 -6.93 -6.14
CA GLU A 42 15.48 -6.93 -6.60
C GLU A 42 14.76 -8.23 -6.22
N MET A 43 15.37 -9.38 -6.52
CA MET A 43 14.82 -10.70 -6.17
C MET A 43 14.57 -10.83 -4.67
N ARG A 44 15.54 -10.37 -3.85
CA ARG A 44 15.40 -10.43 -2.39
C ARG A 44 14.31 -9.48 -1.88
N LEU A 45 14.25 -8.25 -2.39
CA LEU A 45 13.20 -7.29 -2.03
C LEU A 45 11.82 -7.86 -2.36
N ARG A 46 11.62 -8.39 -3.57
CA ARG A 46 10.34 -9.00 -3.98
C ARG A 46 10.00 -10.24 -3.16
N ARG A 47 10.99 -11.05 -2.77
CA ARG A 47 10.78 -12.23 -1.90
C ARG A 47 10.30 -11.83 -0.51
N TYR A 48 10.92 -10.83 0.12
CA TYR A 48 10.56 -10.40 1.47
C TYR A 48 9.34 -9.48 1.52
N PHE A 49 9.08 -8.74 0.44
CA PHE A 49 8.08 -7.70 0.35
C PHE A 49 7.28 -7.85 -0.96
N PRO A 50 6.42 -8.88 -1.07
CA PRO A 50 5.68 -9.18 -2.30
C PRO A 50 4.62 -8.13 -2.67
N PHE A 51 4.35 -7.17 -1.79
CA PHE A 51 3.45 -6.03 -2.04
C PHE A 51 4.13 -4.87 -2.78
N ILE A 52 5.44 -4.93 -3.02
CA ILE A 52 6.13 -3.95 -3.86
C ILE A 52 5.60 -4.09 -5.29
N ASN A 53 5.03 -3.01 -5.82
CA ASN A 53 4.51 -2.97 -7.18
C ASN A 53 5.66 -2.88 -8.18
N GLN A 54 6.45 -1.81 -8.10
CA GLN A 54 7.61 -1.62 -8.98
C GLN A 54 8.88 -1.23 -8.21
N ILE A 55 10.02 -1.62 -8.79
CA ILE A 55 11.35 -1.18 -8.36
C ILE A 55 12.07 -0.69 -9.61
N HIS A 56 12.38 0.60 -9.66
CA HIS A 56 13.16 1.18 -10.76
C HIS A 56 14.57 1.47 -10.30
N PHE A 57 15.55 0.78 -10.90
CA PHE A 57 16.96 0.98 -10.60
C PHE A 57 17.61 1.96 -11.55
N PHE A 58 18.12 3.05 -10.97
CA PHE A 58 18.86 4.11 -11.63
C PHE A 58 20.34 4.04 -11.27
N ARG A 59 21.17 4.66 -12.12
CA ARG A 59 22.56 4.94 -11.77
C ARG A 59 22.60 6.18 -10.89
N ILE A 60 23.56 6.26 -9.98
CA ILE A 60 23.78 7.49 -9.18
C ILE A 60 24.02 8.71 -10.07
N ALA A 61 24.67 8.53 -11.23
CA ALA A 61 24.90 9.60 -12.20
C ALA A 61 23.61 10.23 -12.77
N ASP A 62 22.46 9.57 -12.60
CA ASP A 62 21.16 10.03 -13.10
C ASP A 62 20.26 10.60 -11.99
N LEU A 63 20.75 10.69 -10.76
CA LEU A 63 20.00 11.14 -9.58
C LEU A 63 19.32 12.51 -9.77
N GLY A 64 19.98 13.46 -10.43
CA GLY A 64 19.41 14.79 -10.72
C GLY A 64 18.44 14.84 -11.90
N LYS A 65 18.25 13.72 -12.62
CA LYS A 65 17.38 13.64 -13.80
C LYS A 65 16.04 12.98 -13.51
N VAL A 66 15.89 12.38 -12.33
CA VAL A 66 14.72 11.59 -11.94
C VAL A 66 13.99 12.33 -10.81
N ASN A 67 12.71 12.58 -11.01
CA ASN A 67 11.87 13.16 -9.95
C ASN A 67 11.40 12.05 -9.00
N VAL A 68 12.26 11.69 -8.04
CA VAL A 68 12.03 10.54 -7.16
C VAL A 68 10.97 10.78 -6.09
N GLU A 69 10.89 11.99 -5.56
CA GLU A 69 9.99 12.33 -4.43
C GLU A 69 8.51 12.35 -4.84
N GLU A 70 8.22 12.68 -6.10
CA GLU A 70 6.84 12.74 -6.61
C GLU A 70 6.31 11.38 -7.06
N ASN A 71 7.21 10.49 -7.53
CA ASN A 71 6.82 9.29 -8.26
C ASN A 71 7.05 7.99 -7.49
N TYR A 72 7.71 8.04 -6.34
CA TYR A 72 8.05 6.85 -5.56
C TYR A 72 7.78 7.08 -4.08
N ASP A 73 7.44 6.00 -3.40
CA ASP A 73 7.14 6.01 -1.97
C ASP A 73 8.39 5.83 -1.11
N LEU A 74 9.44 5.25 -1.69
CA LEU A 74 10.69 4.97 -1.01
C LEU A 74 11.87 5.05 -1.98
N VAL A 75 12.90 5.79 -1.57
CA VAL A 75 14.21 5.75 -2.21
C VAL A 75 15.13 4.82 -1.43
N ILE A 76 15.77 3.90 -2.13
CA ILE A 76 16.82 3.03 -1.59
C ILE A 76 18.12 3.23 -2.36
N SER A 77 19.26 3.03 -1.72
CA SER A 77 20.53 3.00 -2.43
C SER A 77 21.51 2.01 -1.83
N THR A 78 22.39 1.46 -2.68
CA THR A 78 23.53 0.63 -2.26
C THR A 78 24.83 1.42 -2.07
N SER A 79 24.76 2.75 -2.18
CA SER A 79 25.89 3.66 -1.96
C SER A 79 25.36 5.02 -1.52
N LEU A 80 26.23 5.89 -1.03
CA LEU A 80 25.81 7.26 -0.72
C LEU A 80 25.32 7.97 -1.98
N LEU A 81 24.38 8.89 -1.80
CA LEU A 81 23.78 9.71 -2.84
C LEU A 81 24.27 11.17 -2.73
N PRO A 82 25.41 11.55 -3.35
CA PRO A 82 25.98 12.88 -3.18
C PRO A 82 25.04 13.95 -3.72
N GLY A 83 24.83 15.01 -2.95
CA GLY A 83 24.00 16.15 -3.34
C GLY A 83 22.49 15.90 -3.30
N TYR A 84 22.04 14.71 -2.88
CA TYR A 84 20.63 14.44 -2.66
C TYR A 84 20.24 14.69 -1.22
N ASN A 85 19.27 15.57 -1.04
CA ASN A 85 18.79 16.03 0.26
C ASN A 85 17.50 15.34 0.70
N GLY A 86 16.95 14.45 -0.13
CA GLY A 86 15.76 13.68 0.17
C GLY A 86 16.02 12.51 1.12
N LYS A 87 14.94 11.89 1.59
CA LYS A 87 15.04 10.74 2.50
C LYS A 87 15.27 9.47 1.67
N TYR A 88 16.27 8.69 2.06
CA TYR A 88 16.52 7.38 1.47
C TYR A 88 17.01 6.37 2.52
N LYS A 89 16.91 5.09 2.18
CA LYS A 89 17.55 4.01 2.93
C LYS A 89 18.82 3.55 2.24
N LEU A 90 19.93 3.63 2.95
CA LEU A 90 21.17 2.98 2.54
C LEU A 90 21.09 1.51 2.95
N ILE A 91 21.19 0.61 1.98
CA ILE A 91 21.12 -0.84 2.19
C ILE A 91 22.23 -1.56 1.41
N SER A 92 22.61 -2.75 1.84
CA SER A 92 23.57 -3.56 1.13
C SER A 92 22.93 -4.23 -0.10
N PRO A 93 23.71 -4.56 -1.15
CA PRO A 93 23.24 -5.39 -2.26
C PRO A 93 22.72 -6.77 -1.82
N LEU A 94 23.15 -7.24 -0.66
CA LEU A 94 22.77 -8.53 -0.11
C LEU A 94 21.52 -8.47 0.78
N LEU A 95 20.99 -7.29 1.10
CA LEU A 95 19.82 -7.13 1.95
C LEU A 95 19.90 -7.97 3.25
N LEU A 96 20.70 -7.50 4.19
CA LEU A 96 20.97 -8.13 5.48
C LEU A 96 19.72 -8.15 6.37
N ASP A 97 19.70 -9.02 7.37
CA ASP A 97 18.51 -9.24 8.22
C ASP A 97 18.07 -7.98 8.99
N ASP A 98 19.02 -7.17 9.43
CA ASP A 98 18.71 -5.90 10.11
C ASP A 98 18.12 -4.87 9.14
N GLU A 99 18.57 -4.86 7.88
CA GLU A 99 18.02 -4.00 6.82
C GLU A 99 16.58 -4.42 6.47
N ILE A 100 16.31 -5.72 6.44
CA ILE A 100 14.95 -6.26 6.29
C ILE A 100 14.06 -5.76 7.44
N ARG A 101 14.57 -5.77 8.67
CA ARG A 101 13.85 -5.28 9.85
C ARG A 101 13.52 -3.79 9.73
N GLN A 102 14.51 -2.98 9.35
CA GLN A 102 14.35 -1.54 9.15
C GLN A 102 13.36 -1.22 8.01
N LEU A 103 13.42 -1.97 6.91
CA LEU A 103 12.47 -1.81 5.81
C LEU A 103 11.04 -2.18 6.21
N LYS A 104 10.85 -3.22 7.05
CA LYS A 104 9.51 -3.54 7.60
C LYS A 104 8.92 -2.36 8.38
N GLU A 105 9.73 -1.68 9.18
CA GLU A 105 9.29 -0.49 9.93
C GLU A 105 9.00 0.68 8.99
N GLU A 106 9.85 0.86 7.97
CA GLU A 106 9.66 1.88 6.94
C GLU A 106 8.34 1.71 6.20
N PHE A 107 8.05 0.50 5.71
CA PHE A 107 6.81 0.20 4.99
C PHE A 107 5.57 0.35 5.87
N LYS A 108 5.66 0.04 7.17
CA LYS A 108 4.57 0.34 8.12
C LYS A 108 4.32 1.84 8.18
N ARG A 109 5.36 2.67 8.28
CA ARG A 109 5.21 4.12 8.33
C ARG A 109 4.61 4.67 7.03
N ILE A 110 5.13 4.26 5.87
CA ILE A 110 4.59 4.61 4.54
C ILE A 110 3.10 4.24 4.47
N SER A 111 2.73 3.06 4.96
CA SER A 111 1.34 2.60 5.00
C SER A 111 0.45 3.50 5.86
N HIS A 112 0.94 3.92 7.04
CA HIS A 112 0.23 4.86 7.91
C HIS A 112 0.07 6.24 7.26
N GLU A 113 1.13 6.77 6.64
CA GLU A 113 1.13 8.06 5.95
C GLU A 113 0.12 8.05 4.79
N LYS A 114 0.20 7.08 3.88
CA LYS A 114 -0.77 6.92 2.77
C LYS A 114 -2.21 6.79 3.27
N ARG A 115 -2.44 6.08 4.38
CA ARG A 115 -3.79 5.94 4.95
C ARG A 115 -4.30 7.23 5.60
N SER A 116 -3.41 8.06 6.17
CA SER A 116 -3.77 9.38 6.70
C SER A 116 -4.11 10.38 5.59
N LEU A 117 -3.35 10.39 4.49
CA LEU A 117 -3.63 11.22 3.31
C LEU A 117 -4.98 10.87 2.68
N ARG A 118 -5.33 9.57 2.61
CA ARG A 118 -6.65 9.10 2.17
C ARG A 118 -7.80 9.42 3.15
N LYS A 119 -7.49 9.77 4.40
CA LYS A 119 -8.47 10.13 5.45
C LYS A 119 -8.62 11.65 5.64
N ALA A 120 -7.95 12.48 4.84
CA ALA A 120 -8.28 13.91 4.74
C ALA A 120 -9.78 14.08 4.47
N PRO A 121 -10.44 15.13 5.00
CA PRO A 121 -11.88 15.13 5.24
C PRO A 121 -12.65 15.15 3.91
N VAL A 122 -12.93 13.97 3.38
CA VAL A 122 -14.15 13.75 2.60
C VAL A 122 -15.28 14.16 3.56
N LYS A 123 -16.00 15.23 3.22
CA LYS A 123 -17.25 15.59 3.89
C LYS A 123 -18.01 14.29 4.15
N LYS A 124 -18.27 13.99 5.42
CA LYS A 124 -19.15 12.88 5.80
C LYS A 124 -20.54 13.18 5.26
N THR A 125 -20.82 12.75 4.04
CA THR A 125 -22.18 12.50 3.55
C THR A 125 -22.28 10.98 3.45
N GLY A 126 -23.19 10.39 4.22
CA GLY A 126 -23.45 8.95 4.17
C GLY A 126 -23.15 8.21 5.48
N GLY A 127 -23.71 8.68 6.59
CA GLY A 127 -23.84 7.90 7.83
C GLY A 127 -25.29 7.57 8.21
N GLU A 128 -26.28 8.09 7.47
CA GLU A 128 -27.71 8.00 7.84
C GLU A 128 -28.59 7.42 6.72
N GLU A 129 -28.07 7.19 5.51
CA GLU A 129 -28.82 6.57 4.40
C GLU A 129 -29.04 5.05 4.58
N SER A 130 -28.48 4.43 5.62
CA SER A 130 -28.32 2.97 5.65
C SER A 130 -29.33 2.19 6.50
N TYR A 131 -30.33 2.81 7.12
CA TYR A 131 -31.36 2.07 7.87
C TYR A 131 -32.73 2.15 7.21
N GLU A 132 -33.20 3.36 6.89
CA GLU A 132 -34.47 3.60 6.19
C GLU A 132 -34.51 2.89 4.84
N THR A 133 -33.46 3.01 4.03
CA THR A 133 -33.40 2.35 2.71
C THR A 133 -33.37 0.82 2.82
N VAL A 134 -32.71 0.30 3.86
CA VAL A 134 -32.64 -1.15 4.10
C VAL A 134 -33.98 -1.67 4.63
N VAL A 135 -34.67 -0.90 5.47
CA VAL A 135 -36.00 -1.23 5.98
C VAL A 135 -37.04 -1.18 4.85
N ALA A 136 -37.03 -0.14 4.03
CA ALA A 136 -37.95 -0.01 2.89
C ALA A 136 -37.79 -1.16 1.88
N PHE A 137 -36.55 -1.55 1.58
CA PHE A 137 -36.27 -2.69 0.71
C PHE A 137 -36.73 -4.03 1.31
N MET A 138 -36.59 -4.19 2.63
CA MET A 138 -37.07 -5.39 3.34
C MET A 138 -38.59 -5.48 3.37
N GLU A 139 -39.29 -4.35 3.50
CA GLU A 139 -40.76 -4.30 3.45
C GLU A 139 -41.28 -4.65 2.05
N GLU A 140 -40.61 -4.18 0.99
CA GLU A 140 -40.98 -4.48 -0.40
C GLU A 140 -40.85 -5.99 -0.70
N ILE A 141 -39.77 -6.62 -0.25
CA ILE A 141 -39.57 -8.07 -0.39
C ILE A 141 -40.63 -8.85 0.40
N SER A 142 -40.96 -8.42 1.63
CA SER A 142 -41.96 -9.11 2.46
C SER A 142 -43.34 -9.14 1.77
N LYS A 143 -43.68 -8.06 1.05
CA LYS A 143 -44.97 -7.93 0.36
C LYS A 143 -45.09 -8.84 -0.86
N LEU A 144 -43.98 -9.17 -1.50
CA LEU A 144 -43.92 -10.09 -2.65
C LEU A 144 -43.98 -11.57 -2.23
N LEU A 145 -43.79 -11.86 -0.95
CA LEU A 145 -43.81 -13.24 -0.40
C LEU A 145 -45.16 -13.64 0.20
N GLU A 146 -46.14 -12.72 0.28
CA GLU A 146 -47.49 -12.97 0.80
C GLU A 146 -48.58 -13.15 -0.29
N THR A 147 -48.18 -13.30 -1.55
CA THR A 147 -49.02 -13.78 -2.67
C THR A 147 -48.56 -15.14 -3.14
#